data_AF-A0A7C0WW04-F1
#
_entry.id   AF-A0A7C0WW04-F1
#
_cell.length_a   1.000
_cell.length_b   1.000
_cell.length_c   1.000
_cell.angle_alpha   90.00
_cell.angle_beta   90.00
_cell.angle_gamma   90.00
#
_symmetry.space_group_name_H-M   'P 1'
#
loop_
_entity.id
_entity.type
_entity.pdbx_description
1 polymer ?
#
loop_
_entity_poly.entity_id
_entity_poly.type
_entity_poly.pdbx_seq_one_letter_code
_entity_poly.pdbx_strand_id
1 'polypeptide(L)'
;MENEFQAAVSGAKENVDLPLGIEHSNYFQNLVKRAERGDMPFTSISALRNFLDENPDQIWENSWVRFPRHLLSPYADTTLCHDLLADKSCPHGPNRSDCNKFLFQHHGEQWLRIPVSYLLKLSLADGISRSELSFPLLFQIGKRLMRHFISDNTSPEITSFSLAGNRDDALPGEQTASETSRRFFFTQLLVCYANRQFMLDAHGQTCHLYFAPNPPLRQKKINELVSDSFYRELFLNPCLSGWERGEEKKRYMALCHLTLSRSQLNGIAKLKEAGIITRNLVILPNTSNTCLANNGTHITFGSKTLTRLFAGDRDGDCHSNEKYFGDLVIKIAEHFLPLFVNTVSAAPYRLSFSDFHPEKVLGFLPHELDYTHLRMIWRRWKKKADLRFFGHNITPLGPERLDRVFGRLFRLRGDYVPDIRLVDYLVALQSVEQSPALDGTVGNQERLRKDLAAMGIFDSRMAMYLPYRIRELQSMGFSGFEGRHYSLFPDQRHYMAQAVNLQLIVTALAWHWVASGRIRHHHIPDDPTTESERRQIFFASAIGLPTFFVRADTKNILLRRILAGTRDQRHSRRYKGYIRVGVEAWKRACLAVLQAEQTDFFATGAVKKTLADMESLLN
;
A
#
# COMPACT_ATOMS: atom_id res chain seq x y z
N MET A 1 4.79 -6.18 -12.87
CA MET A 1 3.77 -5.70 -11.93
C MET A 1 3.83 -6.52 -10.67
N GLU A 2 3.32 -5.97 -9.58
CA GLU A 2 3.09 -6.64 -8.31
C GLU A 2 1.68 -6.27 -7.85
N ASN A 3 0.87 -7.26 -7.51
CA ASN A 3 -0.46 -7.02 -6.93
C ASN A 3 -0.55 -7.62 -5.55
N GLU A 4 -1.00 -6.81 -4.60
CA GLU A 4 -1.40 -7.24 -3.28
C GLU A 4 -2.91 -7.54 -3.30
N PHE A 5 -3.28 -8.76 -2.93
CA PHE A 5 -4.68 -9.23 -2.91
C PHE A 5 -5.21 -9.32 -1.49
N GLN A 6 -6.53 -9.34 -1.32
CA GLN A 6 -7.14 -9.78 -0.06
C GLN A 6 -7.53 -11.25 -0.17
N ALA A 7 -7.51 -11.94 0.97
CA ALA A 7 -8.00 -13.30 1.09
C ALA A 7 -9.08 -13.40 2.17
N ALA A 8 -9.95 -14.39 2.06
CA ALA A 8 -10.90 -14.73 3.11
C ALA A 8 -11.19 -16.23 3.10
N VAL A 9 -11.61 -16.76 4.24
CA VAL A 9 -12.10 -18.13 4.36
C VAL A 9 -13.52 -18.06 4.89
N SER A 10 -14.48 -18.62 4.16
CA SER A 10 -15.86 -18.75 4.63
C SER A 10 -16.10 -20.11 5.28
N GLY A 11 -16.90 -20.13 6.34
CA GLY A 11 -17.26 -21.36 7.05
C GLY A 11 -17.69 -21.09 8.49
N ALA A 12 -18.30 -22.11 9.10
CA ALA A 12 -18.68 -22.07 10.51
C ALA A 12 -17.47 -21.82 11.40
N LYS A 13 -17.66 -21.11 12.51
CA LYS A 13 -16.56 -20.67 13.39
C LYS A 13 -15.77 -21.84 13.99
N GLU A 14 -16.39 -23.01 14.08
CA GLU A 14 -15.81 -24.25 14.58
C GLU A 14 -14.84 -24.91 13.59
N ASN A 15 -14.91 -24.53 12.31
CA ASN A 15 -14.12 -25.12 11.23
C ASN A 15 -13.02 -24.17 10.73
N VAL A 16 -13.25 -22.86 10.82
CA VAL A 16 -12.35 -21.84 10.28
C VAL A 16 -11.27 -21.46 11.28
N ASP A 17 -10.07 -21.21 10.75
CA ASP A 17 -8.88 -21.06 11.55
C ASP A 17 -8.82 -19.79 12.43
N LEU A 18 -9.19 -18.63 11.90
CA LEU A 18 -9.16 -17.36 12.66
C LEU A 18 -10.00 -17.41 13.95
N PRO A 19 -11.30 -17.79 13.94
CA PRO A 19 -12.09 -17.86 15.16
C PRO A 19 -11.55 -18.90 16.16
N LEU A 20 -11.15 -20.09 15.71
CA LEU A 20 -10.52 -21.09 16.56
C LEU A 20 -9.21 -20.58 17.18
N GLY A 21 -8.39 -19.89 16.38
CA GLY A 21 -7.15 -19.28 16.83
C GLY A 21 -7.36 -18.21 17.90
N ILE A 22 -8.49 -17.49 17.85
CA ILE A 22 -8.87 -16.53 18.89
C ILE A 22 -9.32 -17.27 20.16
N GLU A 23 -10.30 -18.16 20.07
CA GLU A 23 -10.92 -18.84 21.22
C GLU A 23 -9.92 -19.72 22.00
N HIS A 24 -9.02 -20.41 21.29
CA HIS A 24 -8.01 -21.29 21.90
C HIS A 24 -6.73 -20.54 22.31
N SER A 25 -6.64 -19.23 22.08
CA SER A 25 -5.44 -18.47 22.44
C SER A 25 -5.30 -18.27 23.96
N ASN A 26 -4.07 -18.34 24.45
CA ASN A 26 -3.74 -17.91 25.80
C ASN A 26 -4.16 -16.45 26.05
N TYR A 27 -4.13 -15.60 25.01
CA TYR A 27 -4.60 -14.22 25.08
C TYR A 27 -6.06 -14.15 25.51
N PHE A 28 -6.96 -14.85 24.81
CA PHE A 28 -8.39 -14.88 25.11
C PHE A 28 -8.65 -15.47 26.49
N GLN A 29 -8.02 -16.62 26.82
CA GLN A 29 -8.17 -17.26 28.13
C GLN A 29 -7.73 -16.36 29.28
N ASN A 30 -6.65 -15.59 29.09
CA ASN A 30 -6.18 -14.62 30.09
C ASN A 30 -7.13 -13.42 30.21
N LEU A 31 -7.72 -12.93 29.12
CA LEU A 31 -8.75 -11.88 29.20
C LEU A 31 -9.96 -12.35 30.01
N VAL A 32 -10.45 -13.56 29.75
CA VAL A 32 -11.57 -14.16 30.51
C VAL A 32 -11.27 -14.18 32.00
N LYS A 33 -10.12 -14.75 32.40
CA LYS A 33 -9.70 -14.81 33.81
C LYS A 33 -9.55 -13.43 34.44
N ARG A 34 -9.07 -12.43 33.70
CA ARG A 34 -8.92 -11.05 34.20
C ARG A 34 -10.26 -10.38 34.45
N ALA A 35 -11.25 -10.58 33.59
CA ALA A 35 -12.58 -10.02 33.84
C ALA A 35 -13.29 -10.73 35.00
N GLU A 36 -13.15 -12.05 35.11
CA GLU A 36 -13.67 -12.82 36.25
C GLU A 36 -13.10 -12.33 37.59
N ARG A 37 -11.84 -11.89 37.60
CA ARG A 37 -11.20 -11.25 38.77
C ARG A 37 -11.61 -9.80 39.01
N GLY A 38 -12.29 -9.16 38.06
CA GLY A 38 -12.63 -7.74 38.11
C GLY A 38 -11.50 -6.79 37.66
N ASP A 39 -10.39 -7.30 37.12
CA ASP A 39 -9.25 -6.49 36.65
C ASP A 39 -9.54 -5.74 35.34
N MET A 40 -10.64 -6.07 34.66
CA MET A 40 -11.08 -5.41 33.43
C MET A 40 -12.60 -5.48 33.25
N PRO A 41 -13.20 -4.52 32.52
CA PRO A 41 -14.63 -4.56 32.22
C PRO A 41 -15.03 -5.80 31.41
N PHE A 42 -16.11 -6.47 31.81
CA PHE A 42 -16.69 -7.59 31.05
C PHE A 42 -17.09 -7.21 29.62
N THR A 43 -17.41 -5.93 29.39
CA THR A 43 -17.78 -5.40 28.06
C THR A 43 -16.72 -5.66 27.00
N SER A 44 -15.43 -5.69 27.35
CA SER A 44 -14.35 -5.97 26.40
C SER A 44 -14.35 -7.43 25.91
N ILE A 45 -14.67 -8.37 26.80
CA ILE A 45 -14.83 -9.78 26.42
C ILE A 45 -16.12 -9.96 25.64
N SER A 46 -17.22 -9.35 26.09
CA SER A 46 -18.49 -9.40 25.38
C SER A 46 -18.34 -8.88 23.95
N ALA A 47 -17.58 -7.79 23.74
CA ALA A 47 -17.32 -7.27 22.40
C ALA A 47 -16.55 -8.27 21.51
N LEU A 48 -15.57 -8.99 22.07
CA LEU A 48 -14.82 -10.01 21.33
C LEU A 48 -15.65 -11.27 21.07
N ARG A 49 -16.48 -11.71 22.02
CA ARG A 49 -17.45 -12.80 21.80
C ARG A 49 -18.48 -12.42 20.75
N ASN A 50 -19.05 -11.23 20.85
CA ASN A 50 -19.96 -10.70 19.82
C ASN A 50 -19.28 -10.59 18.46
N PHE A 51 -17.98 -10.26 18.39
CA PHE A 51 -17.26 -10.30 17.11
C PHE A 51 -17.25 -11.71 16.50
N LEU A 52 -17.06 -12.74 17.32
CA LEU A 52 -17.07 -14.15 16.88
C LEU A 52 -18.49 -14.64 16.52
N ASP A 53 -19.49 -14.28 17.32
CA ASP A 53 -20.86 -14.78 17.17
C ASP A 53 -21.69 -13.98 16.14
N GLU A 54 -21.49 -12.66 16.03
CA GLU A 54 -22.19 -11.79 15.07
C GLU A 54 -21.45 -11.78 13.71
N ASN A 55 -21.51 -12.91 12.99
CA ASN A 55 -20.96 -13.06 11.64
C ASN A 55 -21.94 -13.81 10.71
N PRO A 56 -23.03 -13.17 10.24
CA PRO A 56 -24.07 -13.86 9.48
C PRO A 56 -23.57 -14.43 8.15
N ASP A 57 -22.61 -13.76 7.50
CA ASP A 57 -22.03 -14.21 6.24
C ASP A 57 -21.01 -15.35 6.42
N GLN A 58 -20.61 -15.63 7.67
CA GLN A 58 -19.59 -16.62 8.02
C GLN A 58 -18.27 -16.44 7.25
N ILE A 59 -17.92 -15.20 6.91
CA ILE A 59 -16.67 -14.85 6.22
C ILE A 59 -15.64 -14.41 7.26
N TRP A 60 -14.43 -14.98 7.17
CA TRP A 60 -13.30 -14.67 8.05
C TRP A 60 -12.14 -14.15 7.21
N GLU A 61 -11.99 -12.83 7.17
CA GLU A 61 -11.01 -12.17 6.33
C GLU A 61 -9.58 -12.42 6.82
N ASN A 62 -8.68 -12.71 5.87
CA ASN A 62 -7.29 -13.08 6.12
C ASN A 62 -7.08 -14.25 7.10
N SER A 63 -8.12 -15.07 7.30
CA SER A 63 -7.98 -16.37 7.99
C SER A 63 -7.07 -17.31 7.21
N TRP A 64 -6.38 -18.20 7.92
CA TRP A 64 -5.64 -19.29 7.31
C TRP A 64 -6.61 -20.45 6.98
N VAL A 65 -6.13 -21.40 6.18
CA VAL A 65 -6.85 -22.62 5.87
C VAL A 65 -6.24 -23.81 6.61
N ARG A 66 -7.07 -24.80 6.90
CA ARG A 66 -6.66 -26.05 7.59
C ARG A 66 -7.08 -27.27 6.78
N PHE A 67 -6.18 -28.24 6.58
CA PHE A 67 -6.50 -29.50 5.90
C PHE A 67 -5.52 -30.63 6.25
N PRO A 68 -5.91 -31.90 6.06
CA PRO A 68 -5.03 -33.05 6.29
C PRO A 68 -3.79 -33.03 5.39
N ARG A 69 -2.61 -33.31 5.95
CA ARG A 69 -1.34 -33.26 5.19
C ARG A 69 -1.28 -34.34 4.11
N HIS A 70 -1.91 -35.50 4.32
CA HIS A 70 -1.87 -36.62 3.39
C HIS A 70 -2.48 -36.31 2.00
N LEU A 71 -3.23 -35.21 1.89
CA LEU A 71 -3.80 -34.77 0.61
C LEU A 71 -2.77 -34.19 -0.34
N LEU A 72 -1.62 -33.75 0.18
CA LEU A 72 -0.51 -33.26 -0.65
C LEU A 72 0.09 -34.40 -1.48
N SER A 73 0.38 -34.13 -2.74
CA SER A 73 1.23 -34.98 -3.56
C SER A 73 2.65 -35.05 -2.98
N PRO A 74 3.45 -36.07 -3.35
CA PRO A 74 4.84 -36.17 -2.90
C PRO A 74 5.68 -34.92 -3.22
N TYR A 75 5.44 -34.29 -4.37
CA TYR A 75 6.15 -33.06 -4.76
C TYR A 75 5.69 -31.84 -3.96
N ALA A 76 4.38 -31.69 -3.71
CA ALA A 76 3.86 -30.62 -2.88
C ALA A 76 4.35 -30.75 -1.42
N ASP A 77 4.41 -31.98 -0.89
CA ASP A 77 4.96 -32.25 0.43
C ASP A 77 6.47 -31.97 0.51
N THR A 78 7.22 -32.32 -0.53
CA THR A 78 8.65 -31.96 -0.64
C THR A 78 8.84 -30.44 -0.68
N THR A 79 7.96 -29.73 -1.39
CA THR A 79 7.97 -28.26 -1.46
C THR A 79 7.69 -27.64 -0.09
N LEU A 80 6.71 -28.18 0.65
CA LEU A 80 6.43 -27.79 2.03
C LEU A 80 7.63 -28.01 2.94
N CYS A 81 8.23 -29.21 2.92
CA CYS A 81 9.39 -29.53 3.76
C CYS A 81 10.57 -28.59 3.48
N HIS A 82 10.85 -28.30 2.22
CA HIS A 82 11.86 -27.33 1.83
C HIS A 82 11.55 -25.91 2.33
N ASP A 83 10.30 -25.45 2.20
CA ASP A 83 9.91 -24.12 2.65
C ASP A 83 9.85 -23.96 4.19
N LEU A 84 9.79 -25.08 4.92
CA LEU A 84 9.90 -25.16 6.38
C LEU A 84 11.35 -25.17 6.88
N LEU A 85 12.36 -25.15 6.02
CA LEU A 85 13.75 -24.95 6.44
C LEU A 85 13.95 -23.55 7.05
N ALA A 86 14.85 -23.44 8.03
CA ALA A 86 15.25 -22.16 8.61
C ALA A 86 16.01 -21.31 7.59
N ASP A 87 16.90 -21.95 6.83
CA ASP A 87 17.58 -21.40 5.66
C ASP A 87 17.46 -22.38 4.49
N LYS A 88 16.72 -21.97 3.46
CA LYS A 88 16.44 -22.77 2.27
C LYS A 88 17.66 -23.00 1.38
N SER A 89 18.71 -22.20 1.54
CA SER A 89 20.00 -22.44 0.88
C SER A 89 20.77 -23.62 1.48
N CYS A 90 20.35 -24.13 2.64
CA CYS A 90 20.94 -25.27 3.33
C CYS A 90 19.94 -26.43 3.41
N PRO A 91 19.87 -27.32 2.40
CA PRO A 91 18.88 -28.40 2.33
C PRO A 91 18.92 -29.41 3.49
N HIS A 92 20.08 -29.55 4.13
CA HIS A 92 20.27 -30.41 5.31
C HIS A 92 20.24 -29.64 6.64
N GLY A 93 19.87 -28.35 6.58
CA GLY A 93 19.73 -27.50 7.75
C GLY A 93 18.51 -27.87 8.60
N PRO A 94 18.39 -27.28 9.80
CA PRO A 94 17.23 -27.48 10.65
C PRO A 94 15.98 -26.82 10.05
N ASN A 95 14.82 -27.30 10.49
CA ASN A 95 13.56 -26.60 10.28
C ASN A 95 13.54 -25.27 11.04
N ARG A 96 12.74 -24.33 10.55
CA ARG A 96 12.42 -23.07 11.24
C ARG A 96 11.83 -23.32 12.63
N SER A 97 12.08 -22.38 13.55
CA SER A 97 11.71 -22.54 14.96
C SER A 97 10.19 -22.52 15.21
N ASP A 98 9.42 -21.92 14.30
CA ASP A 98 7.96 -21.80 14.39
C ASP A 98 7.19 -22.87 13.59
N CYS A 99 7.83 -24.00 13.25
CA CYS A 99 7.24 -25.06 12.43
C CYS A 99 5.95 -25.65 13.02
N ASN A 100 5.85 -25.69 14.35
CA ASN A 100 4.67 -26.15 15.10
C ASN A 100 3.43 -25.26 14.90
N LYS A 101 3.57 -24.05 14.35
CA LYS A 101 2.44 -23.20 13.98
C LYS A 101 1.74 -23.66 12.70
N PHE A 102 2.40 -24.47 11.88
CA PHE A 102 1.88 -24.94 10.59
C PHE A 102 1.47 -26.41 10.63
N LEU A 103 2.16 -27.21 11.44
CA LEU A 103 1.93 -28.65 11.58
C LEU A 103 1.32 -28.94 12.94
N PHE A 104 0.14 -29.55 12.97
CA PHE A 104 -0.53 -29.95 14.21
C PHE A 104 -1.20 -31.31 14.06
N GLN A 105 -1.54 -31.95 15.18
CA GLN A 105 -2.25 -33.23 15.21
C GLN A 105 -3.75 -32.99 15.42
N HIS A 106 -4.58 -33.66 14.62
CA HIS A 106 -6.03 -33.60 14.71
C HIS A 106 -6.62 -34.98 14.44
N HIS A 107 -7.39 -35.51 15.40
CA HIS A 107 -7.96 -36.87 15.35
C HIS A 107 -6.95 -37.98 15.02
N GLY A 108 -5.71 -37.86 15.54
CA GLY A 108 -4.65 -38.85 15.32
C GLY A 108 -3.94 -38.73 13.98
N GLU A 109 -4.26 -37.70 13.19
CA GLU A 109 -3.66 -37.44 11.88
C GLU A 109 -2.93 -36.08 11.85
N GLN A 110 -1.89 -35.97 11.02
CA GLN A 110 -1.15 -34.71 10.87
C GLN A 110 -1.87 -33.76 9.90
N TRP A 111 -2.16 -32.56 10.37
CA TRP A 111 -2.83 -31.51 9.62
C TRP A 111 -1.93 -30.30 9.38
N LEU A 112 -2.27 -29.55 8.34
CA LEU A 112 -1.64 -28.30 7.95
C LEU A 112 -2.54 -27.12 8.30
N ARG A 113 -1.91 -26.02 8.73
CA ARG A 113 -2.52 -24.70 8.93
C ARG A 113 -1.65 -23.67 8.21
N ILE A 114 -2.12 -23.08 7.11
CA ILE A 114 -1.29 -22.19 6.27
C ILE A 114 -2.05 -20.97 5.76
N PRO A 115 -1.37 -19.83 5.56
CA PRO A 115 -1.99 -18.66 4.95
C PRO A 115 -2.34 -18.92 3.49
N VAL A 116 -3.39 -18.25 3.00
CA VAL A 116 -3.86 -18.37 1.60
C VAL A 116 -2.75 -18.01 0.59
N SER A 117 -1.88 -17.05 0.92
CA SER A 117 -0.72 -16.71 0.09
C SER A 117 0.19 -17.90 -0.20
N TYR A 118 0.38 -18.78 0.78
CA TYR A 118 1.19 -20.00 0.63
C TYR A 118 0.40 -21.15 0.02
N LEU A 119 -0.91 -21.22 0.31
CA LEU A 119 -1.83 -22.18 -0.30
C LEU A 119 -1.73 -22.14 -1.83
N LEU A 120 -1.72 -20.94 -2.44
CA LEU A 120 -1.62 -20.78 -3.91
C LEU A 120 -0.38 -21.48 -4.49
N LYS A 121 0.78 -21.35 -3.82
CA LYS A 121 2.01 -22.03 -4.24
C LYS A 121 1.88 -23.54 -4.10
N LEU A 122 1.36 -24.04 -2.99
CA LEU A 122 1.16 -25.48 -2.79
C LEU A 122 0.15 -26.08 -3.76
N SER A 123 -0.95 -25.39 -4.05
CA SER A 123 -1.92 -25.81 -5.06
C SER A 123 -1.29 -25.93 -6.44
N LEU A 124 -0.39 -25.01 -6.80
CA LEU A 124 0.36 -25.11 -8.05
C LEU A 124 1.34 -26.30 -8.03
N ALA A 125 2.07 -26.50 -6.94
CA ALA A 125 2.98 -27.64 -6.79
C ALA A 125 2.23 -28.98 -6.92
N ASP A 126 1.10 -29.11 -6.24
CA ASP A 126 0.26 -30.30 -6.27
C ASP A 126 -0.28 -30.55 -7.68
N GLY A 127 -0.89 -29.53 -8.29
CA GLY A 127 -1.47 -29.62 -9.63
C GLY A 127 -0.49 -30.04 -10.72
N ILE A 128 0.73 -29.48 -10.74
CA ILE A 128 1.72 -29.83 -11.79
C ILE A 128 2.31 -31.21 -11.59
N SER A 129 2.50 -31.64 -10.34
CA SER A 129 3.12 -32.94 -10.03
C SER A 129 2.23 -34.13 -10.35
N ARG A 130 0.91 -33.99 -10.20
CA ARG A 130 -0.05 -35.04 -10.60
C ARG A 130 -0.09 -35.28 -12.11
N SER A 131 0.50 -34.37 -12.89
CA SER A 131 0.60 -34.42 -14.35
C SER A 131 2.03 -34.65 -14.88
N GLU A 132 3.00 -34.88 -13.99
CA GLU A 132 4.45 -34.85 -14.31
C GLU A 132 4.83 -35.84 -15.43
N LEU A 133 4.22 -37.04 -15.43
CA LEU A 133 4.48 -38.08 -16.42
C LEU A 133 3.94 -37.75 -17.82
N SER A 134 3.03 -36.77 -17.93
CA SER A 134 2.35 -36.46 -19.21
C SER A 134 2.94 -35.23 -19.91
N PHE A 135 3.51 -34.25 -19.18
CA PHE A 135 3.97 -32.99 -19.79
C PHE A 135 5.17 -32.34 -19.06
N PRO A 136 6.42 -32.74 -19.36
CA PRO A 136 7.63 -32.22 -18.69
C PRO A 136 7.80 -30.69 -18.76
N LEU A 137 7.41 -30.08 -19.89
CA LEU A 137 7.48 -28.63 -20.07
C LEU A 137 6.53 -27.88 -19.12
N LEU A 138 5.32 -28.40 -18.90
CA LEU A 138 4.35 -27.79 -17.97
C LEU A 138 4.87 -27.83 -16.53
N PHE A 139 5.50 -28.94 -16.15
CA PHE A 139 6.12 -29.07 -14.83
C PHE A 139 7.24 -28.03 -14.62
N GLN A 140 8.14 -27.86 -15.60
CA GLN A 140 9.20 -26.85 -15.54
C GLN A 140 8.66 -25.42 -15.48
N ILE A 141 7.65 -25.10 -16.30
CA ILE A 141 7.01 -23.79 -16.30
C ILE A 141 6.33 -23.55 -14.95
N GLY A 142 5.54 -24.50 -14.45
CA GLY A 142 4.88 -24.42 -13.16
C GLY A 142 5.87 -24.18 -12.01
N LYS A 143 6.99 -24.93 -12.00
CA LYS A 143 8.07 -24.75 -11.02
C LYS A 143 8.66 -23.34 -11.04
N ARG A 144 8.80 -22.74 -12.23
CA ARG A 144 9.23 -21.34 -12.35
C ARG A 144 8.15 -20.38 -11.83
N LEU A 145 6.88 -20.61 -12.18
CA LEU A 145 5.76 -19.77 -11.78
C LEU A 145 5.54 -19.73 -10.27
N MET A 146 5.83 -20.83 -9.56
CA MET A 146 5.74 -20.88 -8.09
C MET A 146 6.54 -19.78 -7.37
N ARG A 147 7.61 -19.27 -7.97
CA ARG A 147 8.45 -18.21 -7.39
C ARG A 147 7.74 -16.85 -7.31
N HIS A 148 6.67 -16.67 -8.07
CA HIS A 148 5.93 -15.42 -8.13
C HIS A 148 4.86 -15.29 -7.04
N PHE A 149 4.56 -16.37 -6.31
CA PHE A 149 3.62 -16.37 -5.19
C PHE A 149 4.40 -16.08 -3.90
N ILE A 150 4.40 -14.82 -3.50
CA ILE A 150 5.16 -14.33 -2.35
C ILE A 150 4.24 -14.31 -1.12
N SER A 151 4.83 -14.70 0.00
CA SER A 151 4.18 -14.72 1.30
C SER A 151 5.05 -13.83 2.17
N ASP A 152 4.72 -12.56 2.38
CA ASP A 152 5.59 -11.67 3.14
C ASP A 152 4.83 -10.77 4.11
N ASN A 153 3.69 -10.24 3.70
CA ASN A 153 2.79 -9.43 4.48
C ASN A 153 1.45 -10.16 4.71
N THR A 154 0.50 -9.51 5.39
CA THR A 154 -0.85 -10.04 5.68
C THR A 154 -1.53 -10.60 4.43
N SER A 155 -1.41 -9.86 3.33
CA SER A 155 -2.05 -10.10 2.04
C SER A 155 -1.21 -10.98 1.12
N PRO A 156 -1.81 -11.85 0.27
CA PRO A 156 -1.09 -12.51 -0.81
C PRO A 156 -0.49 -11.49 -1.79
N GLU A 157 0.81 -11.59 -2.03
CA GLU A 157 1.52 -10.76 -3.00
C GLU A 157 1.93 -11.62 -4.20
N ILE A 158 1.57 -11.16 -5.40
CA ILE A 158 1.87 -11.91 -6.63
C ILE A 158 2.50 -10.98 -7.66
N THR A 159 3.70 -11.36 -8.10
CA THR A 159 4.42 -10.67 -9.17
C THR A 159 4.03 -11.20 -10.55
N SER A 160 4.25 -10.38 -11.59
CA SER A 160 3.98 -10.76 -12.98
C SER A 160 4.72 -12.03 -13.39
N PHE A 161 4.01 -12.94 -14.06
CA PHE A 161 4.56 -14.19 -14.59
C PHE A 161 5.39 -13.99 -15.85
N SER A 162 5.15 -12.90 -16.57
CA SER A 162 5.91 -12.50 -17.74
C SER A 162 6.11 -10.99 -17.76
N LEU A 163 7.20 -10.56 -18.39
CA LEU A 163 7.49 -9.15 -18.58
C LEU A 163 6.75 -8.65 -19.82
N ALA A 164 5.98 -7.57 -19.67
CA ALA A 164 5.50 -6.79 -20.79
C ALA A 164 6.64 -5.92 -21.35
N GLY A 165 6.67 -5.73 -22.67
CA GLY A 165 7.71 -4.95 -23.33
C GLY A 165 7.13 -4.07 -24.43
N ASN A 166 7.85 -3.02 -24.80
CA ASN A 166 7.51 -2.24 -25.98
C ASN A 166 7.73 -3.12 -27.22
N ARG A 167 6.72 -3.23 -28.07
CA ARG A 167 6.81 -3.82 -29.42
C ARG A 167 6.41 -2.72 -30.39
N ASP A 168 7.22 -2.49 -31.42
CA ASP A 168 6.88 -1.78 -32.66
C ASP A 168 5.78 -0.70 -32.51
N ASP A 169 6.17 0.46 -31.96
CA ASP A 169 5.32 1.65 -31.72
C ASP A 169 4.17 1.54 -30.70
N ALA A 170 4.00 0.40 -30.02
CA ALA A 170 3.01 0.22 -28.95
C ALA A 170 3.60 0.44 -27.55
N LEU A 171 2.82 1.11 -26.69
CA LEU A 171 3.11 1.25 -25.25
C LEU A 171 2.70 -0.03 -24.49
N PRO A 172 3.30 -0.33 -23.32
CA PRO A 172 3.21 -1.64 -22.70
C PRO A 172 1.92 -1.87 -21.90
N GLY A 173 1.03 -0.88 -21.80
CA GLY A 173 -0.15 -0.89 -20.94
C GLY A 173 -1.11 -2.04 -21.23
N GLU A 174 -1.49 -2.24 -22.49
CA GLU A 174 -2.44 -3.31 -22.87
C GLU A 174 -1.87 -4.71 -22.59
N GLN A 175 -0.58 -4.92 -22.88
CA GLN A 175 0.09 -6.19 -22.61
C GLN A 175 0.17 -6.45 -21.10
N THR A 176 0.49 -5.43 -20.32
CA THR A 176 0.58 -5.49 -18.85
C THR A 176 -0.78 -5.80 -18.22
N ALA A 177 -1.84 -5.13 -18.71
CA ALA A 177 -3.21 -5.39 -18.29
C ALA A 177 -3.64 -6.84 -18.63
N SER A 178 -3.35 -7.31 -19.85
CA SER A 178 -3.65 -8.68 -20.28
C SER A 178 -2.92 -9.73 -19.45
N GLU A 179 -1.64 -9.51 -19.14
CA GLU A 179 -0.88 -10.37 -18.22
C GLU A 179 -1.52 -10.40 -16.83
N THR A 180 -1.88 -9.25 -16.28
CA THR A 180 -2.53 -9.14 -14.97
C THR A 180 -3.87 -9.87 -14.95
N SER A 181 -4.70 -9.74 -15.98
CA SER A 181 -5.97 -10.44 -16.09
C SER A 181 -5.79 -11.96 -16.16
N ARG A 182 -4.83 -12.44 -16.98
CA ARG A 182 -4.53 -13.87 -17.09
C ARG A 182 -4.01 -14.44 -15.78
N ARG A 183 -3.10 -13.72 -15.12
CA ARG A 183 -2.56 -14.10 -13.82
C ARG A 183 -3.66 -14.15 -12.76
N PHE A 184 -4.53 -13.16 -12.70
CA PHE A 184 -5.66 -13.17 -11.77
C PHE A 184 -6.60 -14.35 -12.03
N PHE A 185 -6.97 -14.61 -13.29
CA PHE A 185 -7.77 -15.78 -13.65
C PHE A 185 -7.09 -17.09 -13.23
N PHE A 186 -5.79 -17.22 -13.49
CA PHE A 186 -5.01 -18.39 -13.07
C PHE A 186 -5.00 -18.56 -11.54
N THR A 187 -4.88 -17.47 -10.78
CA THR A 187 -4.93 -17.52 -9.31
C THR A 187 -6.31 -17.96 -8.81
N GLN A 188 -7.40 -17.56 -9.47
CA GLN A 188 -8.75 -18.04 -9.15
C GLN A 188 -8.87 -19.55 -9.40
N LEU A 189 -8.28 -20.07 -10.50
CA LEU A 189 -8.25 -21.51 -10.75
C LEU A 189 -7.49 -22.27 -9.66
N LEU A 190 -6.38 -21.72 -9.14
CA LEU A 190 -5.64 -22.32 -8.02
C LEU A 190 -6.46 -22.34 -6.73
N VAL A 191 -7.25 -21.29 -6.44
CA VAL A 191 -8.17 -21.27 -5.30
C VAL A 191 -9.25 -22.34 -5.46
N CYS A 192 -9.90 -22.43 -6.62
CA CYS A 192 -10.88 -23.47 -6.92
C CYS A 192 -10.28 -24.88 -6.81
N TYR A 193 -9.04 -25.05 -7.26
CA TYR A 193 -8.29 -26.29 -7.11
C TYR A 193 -8.07 -26.63 -5.64
N ALA A 194 -7.58 -25.68 -4.84
CA ALA A 194 -7.34 -25.86 -3.41
C ALA A 194 -8.61 -26.27 -2.66
N ASN A 195 -9.72 -25.57 -2.91
CA ASN A 195 -11.00 -25.83 -2.26
C ASN A 195 -11.47 -27.28 -2.45
N ARG A 196 -11.24 -27.84 -3.64
CA ARG A 196 -11.64 -29.21 -4.00
C ARG A 196 -10.60 -30.26 -3.62
N GLN A 197 -9.36 -30.10 -4.07
CA GLN A 197 -8.33 -31.14 -3.98
C GLN A 197 -7.73 -31.26 -2.58
N PHE A 198 -7.65 -30.16 -1.84
CA PHE A 198 -7.31 -30.19 -0.42
C PHE A 198 -8.56 -30.32 0.47
N MET A 199 -9.71 -30.62 -0.14
CA MET A 199 -10.98 -30.88 0.52
C MET A 199 -11.41 -29.81 1.53
N LEU A 200 -11.06 -28.54 1.29
CA LEU A 200 -11.44 -27.45 2.19
C LEU A 200 -12.97 -27.39 2.34
N ASP A 201 -13.70 -27.49 1.22
CA ASP A 201 -15.16 -27.42 1.21
C ASP A 201 -15.78 -28.56 2.04
N ALA A 202 -15.22 -29.77 1.92
CA ALA A 202 -15.66 -30.94 2.69
C ALA A 202 -15.37 -30.81 4.19
N HIS A 203 -14.32 -30.06 4.55
CA HIS A 203 -14.00 -29.70 5.94
C HIS A 203 -14.65 -28.38 6.39
N GLY A 204 -15.65 -27.87 5.65
CA GLY A 204 -16.44 -26.71 6.03
C GLY A 204 -15.71 -25.37 5.90
N GLN A 205 -14.69 -25.28 5.04
CA GLN A 205 -13.93 -24.07 4.73
C GLN A 205 -13.95 -23.81 3.22
N THR A 206 -14.24 -22.59 2.79
CA THR A 206 -14.07 -22.20 1.37
C THR A 206 -13.14 -21.00 1.30
N CYS A 207 -12.03 -21.14 0.60
CA CYS A 207 -11.06 -20.06 0.39
C CYS A 207 -11.52 -19.13 -0.74
N HIS A 208 -11.28 -17.83 -0.55
CA HIS A 208 -11.56 -16.75 -1.49
C HIS A 208 -10.34 -15.84 -1.64
N LEU A 209 -10.14 -15.33 -2.86
CA LEU A 209 -9.10 -14.34 -3.19
C LEU A 209 -9.72 -13.23 -4.03
N TYR A 210 -9.47 -11.97 -3.69
CA TYR A 210 -10.11 -10.83 -4.37
C TYR A 210 -9.25 -9.57 -4.34
N PHE A 211 -9.57 -8.62 -5.22
CA PHE A 211 -9.00 -7.28 -5.18
C PHE A 211 -9.75 -6.41 -4.17
N ALA A 212 -9.05 -5.86 -3.20
CA ALA A 212 -9.56 -4.79 -2.36
C ALA A 212 -8.38 -3.96 -1.82
N PRO A 213 -8.41 -2.62 -1.97
CA PRO A 213 -7.29 -1.78 -1.57
C PRO A 213 -7.29 -1.47 -0.06
N ASN A 214 -8.46 -1.58 0.58
CA ASN A 214 -8.67 -1.22 1.97
C ASN A 214 -8.75 -2.48 2.86
N PRO A 215 -8.24 -2.42 4.10
CA PRO A 215 -8.42 -3.48 5.08
C PRO A 215 -9.91 -3.75 5.31
N PRO A 216 -10.33 -5.03 5.36
CA PRO A 216 -11.71 -5.41 5.63
C PRO A 216 -12.25 -4.79 6.93
N LEU A 217 -13.53 -4.42 6.94
CA LEU A 217 -14.15 -3.74 8.09
C LEU A 217 -14.12 -4.58 9.36
N ARG A 218 -14.35 -5.90 9.26
CA ARG A 218 -14.26 -6.82 10.39
C ARG A 218 -12.83 -6.93 10.92
N GLN A 219 -11.82 -6.89 10.04
CA GLN A 219 -10.41 -6.83 10.45
C GLN A 219 -10.08 -5.52 11.18
N LYS A 220 -10.63 -4.38 10.74
CA LYS A 220 -10.53 -3.10 11.47
C LYS A 220 -11.21 -3.19 12.85
N LYS A 221 -12.38 -3.83 12.93
CA LYS A 221 -13.12 -4.04 14.19
C LYS A 221 -12.33 -4.89 15.18
N ILE A 222 -11.79 -6.05 14.78
CA ILE A 222 -11.00 -6.88 15.70
C ILE A 222 -9.70 -6.20 16.13
N ASN A 223 -9.06 -5.41 15.25
CA ASN A 223 -7.88 -4.62 15.61
C ASN A 223 -8.15 -3.70 16.81
N GLU A 224 -9.33 -3.09 16.90
CA GLU A 224 -9.74 -2.25 18.05
C GLU A 224 -10.02 -3.05 19.34
N LEU A 225 -10.22 -4.37 19.24
CA LEU A 225 -10.58 -5.24 20.36
C LEU A 225 -9.39 -6.00 20.95
N VAL A 226 -8.27 -6.11 20.22
CA VAL A 226 -7.12 -6.92 20.61
C VAL A 226 -5.86 -6.09 20.79
N SER A 227 -4.86 -6.66 21.48
CA SER A 227 -3.55 -6.02 21.57
C SER A 227 -2.79 -6.11 20.24
N ASP A 228 -1.89 -5.16 20.04
CA ASP A 228 -1.03 -5.08 18.86
C ASP A 228 -0.16 -6.33 18.63
N SER A 229 0.30 -6.96 19.71
CA SER A 229 1.00 -8.24 19.65
C SER A 229 0.13 -9.38 19.14
N PHE A 230 -1.12 -9.44 19.60
CA PHE A 230 -2.05 -10.51 19.23
C PHE A 230 -2.57 -10.30 17.81
N TYR A 231 -2.85 -9.06 17.40
CA TYR A 231 -3.18 -8.73 16.01
C TYR A 231 -2.11 -9.24 15.04
N ARG A 232 -0.83 -9.00 15.32
CA ARG A 232 0.27 -9.56 14.52
C ARG A 232 0.30 -11.08 14.54
N GLU A 233 0.03 -11.71 15.68
CA GLU A 233 0.00 -13.18 15.73
C GLU A 233 -1.07 -13.78 14.82
N LEU A 234 -2.22 -13.10 14.70
CA LEU A 234 -3.33 -13.55 13.85
C LEU A 234 -3.06 -13.30 12.36
N PHE A 235 -2.57 -12.11 12.00
CA PHE A 235 -2.56 -11.64 10.61
C PHE A 235 -1.18 -11.56 9.97
N LEU A 236 -0.08 -11.52 10.76
CA LEU A 236 1.26 -11.45 10.18
C LEU A 236 1.63 -12.77 9.52
N ASN A 237 2.03 -12.68 8.27
CA ASN A 237 2.35 -13.84 7.48
C ASN A 237 3.69 -14.49 7.89
N PRO A 238 3.77 -15.82 7.99
CA PRO A 238 4.97 -16.55 8.39
C PRO A 238 6.14 -16.52 7.40
N CYS A 239 5.99 -15.86 6.26
CA CYS A 239 7.05 -15.76 5.26
C CYS A 239 7.57 -17.10 4.73
N LEU A 240 6.65 -18.02 4.40
CA LEU A 240 6.97 -19.36 3.89
C LEU A 240 7.44 -19.36 2.43
N SER A 241 7.08 -18.36 1.62
CA SER A 241 7.45 -18.27 0.20
C SER A 241 8.06 -16.91 -0.15
N GLY A 242 9.01 -16.91 -1.10
CA GLY A 242 9.68 -15.70 -1.59
C GLY A 242 11.01 -15.36 -0.92
N TRP A 243 11.36 -16.03 0.18
CA TRP A 243 12.54 -15.70 0.99
C TRP A 243 13.33 -16.96 1.37
N GLU A 244 14.66 -16.86 1.32
CA GLU A 244 15.58 -17.94 1.76
C GLU A 244 15.51 -18.13 3.28
N ARG A 245 15.49 -17.02 4.04
CA ARG A 245 15.42 -17.01 5.51
C ARG A 245 14.12 -16.35 5.99
N GLY A 246 13.02 -17.10 5.96
CA GLY A 246 11.68 -16.57 6.21
C GLY A 246 11.46 -15.98 7.60
N GLU A 247 12.09 -16.54 8.65
CA GLU A 247 11.98 -16.01 10.02
C GLU A 247 12.60 -14.61 10.17
N GLU A 248 13.65 -14.30 9.40
CA GLU A 248 14.23 -12.95 9.38
C GLU A 248 13.28 -11.95 8.74
N LYS A 249 12.69 -12.32 7.60
CA LYS A 249 11.68 -11.49 6.93
C LYS A 249 10.44 -11.29 7.81
N LYS A 250 9.96 -12.34 8.49
CA LYS A 250 8.85 -12.23 9.45
C LYS A 250 9.16 -11.24 10.57
N ARG A 251 10.38 -11.28 11.13
CA ARG A 251 10.84 -10.29 12.13
C ARG A 251 10.89 -8.88 11.57
N TYR A 252 11.34 -8.70 10.33
CA TYR A 252 11.30 -7.42 9.64
C TYR A 252 9.86 -6.91 9.48
N MET A 253 8.91 -7.76 9.11
CA MET A 253 7.51 -7.35 8.95
C MET A 253 6.85 -7.03 10.29
N ALA A 254 7.18 -7.76 11.36
CA ALA A 254 6.76 -7.42 12.71
C ALA A 254 7.28 -6.03 13.13
N LEU A 255 8.51 -5.70 12.76
CA LEU A 255 9.08 -4.37 12.95
C LEU A 255 8.29 -3.30 12.18
N CYS A 256 7.95 -3.54 10.91
CA CYS A 256 7.14 -2.60 10.12
C CYS A 256 5.81 -2.27 10.81
N HIS A 257 5.08 -3.30 11.30
CA HIS A 257 3.84 -3.10 12.06
C HIS A 257 4.05 -2.24 13.30
N LEU A 258 5.07 -2.56 14.10
CA LEU A 258 5.40 -1.82 15.33
C LEU A 258 5.73 -0.35 15.05
N THR A 259 6.53 -0.09 14.02
CA THR A 259 6.92 1.27 13.64
C THR A 259 5.70 2.08 13.22
N LEU A 260 4.82 1.52 12.39
CA LEU A 260 3.63 2.22 11.91
C LEU A 260 2.67 2.55 13.06
N SER A 261 2.50 1.63 14.01
CA SER A 261 1.66 1.87 15.20
C SER A 261 2.22 3.00 16.07
N ARG A 262 3.54 3.01 16.30
CA ARG A 262 4.22 4.06 17.07
C ARG A 262 4.19 5.41 16.35
N SER A 263 4.38 5.39 15.03
CA SER A 263 4.36 6.59 14.19
C SER A 263 3.03 7.32 14.30
N GLN A 264 1.90 6.61 14.23
CA GLN A 264 0.57 7.22 14.37
C GLN A 264 0.39 7.94 15.73
N LEU A 265 0.88 7.34 16.82
CA LEU A 265 0.86 7.98 18.15
C LEU A 265 1.71 9.25 18.19
N ASN A 266 2.90 9.22 17.58
CA ASN A 266 3.79 10.39 17.50
C ASN A 266 3.23 11.50 16.59
N GLY A 267 2.26 11.18 15.71
CA GLY A 267 1.56 12.17 14.90
C GLY A 267 0.73 13.17 15.72
N ILE A 268 0.27 12.79 16.92
CA ILE A 268 -0.58 13.63 17.78
C ILE A 268 0.15 14.92 18.20
N ALA A 269 1.44 14.84 18.49
CA ALA A 269 2.24 16.01 18.87
C ALA A 269 2.25 17.05 17.75
N LYS A 270 2.52 16.62 16.51
CA LYS A 270 2.48 17.49 15.33
C LYS A 270 1.09 18.06 15.07
N LEU A 271 0.01 17.30 15.30
CA LEU A 271 -1.37 17.82 15.21
C LEU A 271 -1.66 18.93 16.23
N LYS A 272 -1.11 18.82 17.45
CA LYS A 272 -1.25 19.84 18.49
C LYS A 272 -0.46 21.11 18.14
N GLU A 273 0.79 20.96 17.71
CA GLU A 273 1.64 22.08 17.27
C GLU A 273 1.08 22.78 16.01
N ALA A 274 0.50 22.00 15.09
CA ALA A 274 -0.22 22.53 13.94
C ALA A 274 -1.52 23.26 14.34
N GLY A 275 -1.94 23.25 15.61
CA GLY A 275 -3.18 23.87 16.08
C GLY A 275 -4.43 23.21 15.50
N ILE A 276 -4.31 21.93 15.09
CA ILE A 276 -5.43 21.12 14.60
C ILE A 276 -6.18 20.54 15.81
N ILE A 277 -5.43 19.94 16.73
CA ILE A 277 -5.92 19.57 18.06
C ILE A 277 -5.77 20.79 18.95
N THR A 278 -6.90 21.32 19.42
CA THR A 278 -6.97 22.55 20.23
C THR A 278 -7.40 22.30 21.66
N ARG A 279 -7.75 21.05 22.00
CA ARG A 279 -8.26 20.65 23.31
C ARG A 279 -7.45 19.47 23.83
N ASN A 280 -7.46 19.27 25.15
CA ASN A 280 -6.80 18.14 25.80
C ASN A 280 -7.63 16.84 25.76
N LEU A 281 -8.88 16.91 25.30
CA LEU A 281 -9.67 15.72 25.01
C LEU A 281 -9.31 15.22 23.62
N VAL A 282 -8.52 14.15 23.57
CA VAL A 282 -8.06 13.49 22.36
C VAL A 282 -8.43 12.01 22.46
N ILE A 283 -8.95 11.44 21.38
CA ILE A 283 -9.03 9.98 21.30
C ILE A 283 -7.62 9.46 21.02
N LEU A 284 -7.04 8.77 21.99
CA LEU A 284 -5.78 8.09 21.75
C LEU A 284 -5.99 7.04 20.65
N PRO A 285 -5.19 7.07 19.57
CA PRO A 285 -5.16 6.02 18.58
C PRO A 285 -4.90 4.69 19.27
N ASN A 286 -5.42 3.61 18.70
CA ASN A 286 -5.04 2.29 19.15
C ASN A 286 -3.53 2.09 18.92
N THR A 287 -2.90 1.33 19.80
CA THR A 287 -1.48 0.93 19.66
C THR A 287 -1.29 -0.13 18.58
N SER A 288 -2.37 -0.58 17.93
CA SER A 288 -2.35 -1.44 16.75
C SER A 288 -3.05 -0.80 15.56
N ASN A 289 -2.52 -1.04 14.37
CA ASN A 289 -3.05 -0.53 13.12
C ASN A 289 -3.23 -1.64 12.09
N THR A 290 -4.14 -1.42 11.15
CA THR A 290 -4.37 -2.29 10.00
C THR A 290 -3.66 -1.82 8.72
N CYS A 291 -2.76 -0.83 8.80
CA CYS A 291 -2.33 -0.12 7.59
C CYS A 291 -1.45 -0.95 6.66
N LEU A 292 -0.79 -2.00 7.16
CA LEU A 292 -0.09 -2.98 6.31
C LEU A 292 -1.03 -3.97 5.61
N ALA A 293 -2.33 -3.96 5.90
CA ALA A 293 -3.33 -4.63 5.09
C ALA A 293 -3.93 -3.69 4.01
N ASN A 294 -3.39 -2.48 3.84
CA ASN A 294 -3.70 -1.64 2.69
C ASN A 294 -2.98 -2.16 1.46
N ASN A 295 -3.76 -2.67 0.52
CA ASN A 295 -3.22 -3.31 -0.66
C ASN A 295 -3.14 -2.35 -1.83
N GLY A 296 -2.02 -2.36 -2.54
CA GLY A 296 -1.81 -1.60 -3.74
C GLY A 296 -1.41 -2.46 -4.94
N THR A 297 -1.14 -1.74 -6.02
CA THR A 297 -0.47 -2.30 -7.19
C THR A 297 0.84 -1.55 -7.40
N HIS A 298 1.95 -2.28 -7.55
CA HIS A 298 3.23 -1.70 -7.88
C HIS A 298 3.56 -1.91 -9.36
N ILE A 299 3.91 -0.82 -10.03
CA ILE A 299 4.24 -0.78 -11.46
C ILE A 299 5.71 -0.44 -11.59
N THR A 300 6.54 -1.45 -11.88
CA THR A 300 7.97 -1.27 -12.09
C THR A 300 8.31 -1.31 -13.59
N PHE A 301 9.05 -0.31 -14.04
CA PHE A 301 9.72 -0.29 -15.34
C PHE A 301 11.22 -0.49 -15.16
N GLY A 302 11.79 -1.42 -15.92
CA GLY A 302 13.24 -1.55 -16.10
C GLY A 302 13.65 -0.99 -17.46
N SER A 303 14.76 -0.25 -17.52
CA SER A 303 15.31 0.27 -18.76
C SER A 303 16.62 -0.43 -19.12
N LYS A 304 16.63 -1.14 -20.25
CA LYS A 304 17.86 -1.76 -20.81
C LYS A 304 18.91 -0.71 -21.17
N THR A 305 18.49 0.50 -21.55
CA THR A 305 19.42 1.58 -21.89
C THR A 305 20.07 2.16 -20.65
N LEU A 306 19.29 2.46 -19.61
CA LEU A 306 19.87 2.96 -18.35
C LEU A 306 20.73 1.91 -17.68
N THR A 307 20.26 0.65 -17.66
CA THR A 307 21.01 -0.47 -17.12
C THR A 307 22.37 -0.62 -17.81
N ARG A 308 22.43 -0.52 -19.15
CA ARG A 308 23.71 -0.57 -19.88
C ARG A 308 24.59 0.65 -19.64
N LEU A 309 23.99 1.84 -19.57
CA LEU A 309 24.72 3.09 -19.34
C LEU A 309 25.40 3.08 -17.97
N PHE A 310 24.67 2.70 -16.92
CA PHE A 310 25.21 2.60 -15.57
C PHE A 310 26.12 1.36 -15.40
N ALA A 311 25.84 0.22 -16.04
CA ALA A 311 26.76 -0.92 -15.99
C ALA A 311 28.09 -0.68 -16.73
N GLY A 312 28.10 0.21 -17.73
CA GLY A 312 29.24 0.48 -18.61
C GLY A 312 30.17 1.60 -18.13
N ASP A 313 29.77 2.41 -17.15
CA ASP A 313 30.57 3.50 -16.59
C ASP A 313 31.67 2.92 -15.68
N ARG A 314 32.83 2.60 -16.29
CA ARG A 314 33.99 1.99 -15.62
C ARG A 314 34.93 3.00 -14.96
N ASP A 315 34.85 4.28 -15.35
CA ASP A 315 35.76 5.35 -14.91
C ASP A 315 35.07 6.37 -13.97
N GLY A 316 33.75 6.30 -13.77
CA GLY A 316 32.96 7.20 -12.92
C GLY A 316 32.29 6.55 -11.70
N ASP A 317 31.86 7.39 -10.74
CA ASP A 317 31.01 6.97 -9.62
C ASP A 317 29.56 6.77 -10.10
N CYS A 318 29.36 5.69 -10.84
CA CYS A 318 28.10 5.29 -11.46
C CYS A 318 26.92 5.30 -10.47
N HIS A 319 27.15 4.83 -9.24
CA HIS A 319 26.12 4.78 -8.21
C HIS A 319 25.67 6.18 -7.80
N SER A 320 26.62 7.10 -7.59
CA SER A 320 26.29 8.52 -7.33
C SER A 320 25.55 9.16 -8.50
N ASN A 321 25.92 8.85 -9.75
CA ASN A 321 25.23 9.37 -10.93
C ASN A 321 23.79 8.84 -11.04
N GLU A 322 23.58 7.52 -10.90
CA GLU A 322 22.26 6.89 -10.92
C GLU A 322 21.35 7.51 -9.85
N LYS A 323 21.89 7.68 -8.64
CA LYS A 323 21.20 8.32 -7.51
C LYS A 323 20.86 9.77 -7.79
N TYR A 324 21.83 10.57 -8.25
CA TYR A 324 21.67 12.00 -8.51
C TYR A 324 20.56 12.26 -9.52
N PHE A 325 20.60 11.56 -10.66
CA PHE A 325 19.60 11.74 -11.70
C PHE A 325 18.26 11.13 -11.30
N GLY A 326 18.26 9.94 -10.69
CA GLY A 326 17.02 9.24 -10.33
C GLY A 326 16.19 9.96 -9.27
N ASP A 327 16.81 10.57 -8.26
CA ASP A 327 16.09 11.41 -7.29
C ASP A 327 15.43 12.62 -7.96
N LEU A 328 16.08 13.22 -8.95
CA LEU A 328 15.51 14.33 -9.70
C LEU A 328 14.32 13.90 -10.57
N VAL A 329 14.35 12.70 -11.16
CA VAL A 329 13.19 12.12 -11.84
C VAL A 329 12.02 11.97 -10.90
N ILE A 330 12.25 11.43 -9.70
CA ILE A 330 11.20 11.24 -8.70
C ILE A 330 10.59 12.61 -8.35
N LYS A 331 11.41 13.64 -8.09
CA LYS A 331 10.96 15.01 -7.85
C LYS A 331 10.06 15.54 -8.97
N ILE A 332 10.44 15.34 -10.23
CA ILE A 332 9.64 15.77 -11.39
C ILE A 332 8.32 14.99 -11.44
N ALA A 333 8.39 13.66 -11.33
CA ALA A 333 7.23 12.77 -11.39
C ALA A 333 6.19 13.07 -10.30
N GLU A 334 6.62 13.48 -9.09
CA GLU A 334 5.72 13.87 -7.99
C GLU A 334 4.70 14.97 -8.38
N HIS A 335 5.04 15.86 -9.33
CA HIS A 335 4.13 16.92 -9.80
C HIS A 335 2.96 16.39 -10.64
N PHE A 336 3.15 15.22 -11.27
CA PHE A 336 2.19 14.58 -12.16
C PHE A 336 1.38 13.48 -11.48
N LEU A 337 1.73 13.07 -10.25
CA LEU A 337 0.96 12.08 -9.47
C LEU A 337 -0.55 12.38 -9.35
N PRO A 338 -1.00 13.66 -9.26
CA PRO A 338 -2.43 13.99 -9.29
C PRO A 338 -3.18 13.49 -10.54
N LEU A 339 -2.50 13.26 -11.66
CA LEU A 339 -3.15 12.69 -12.86
C LEU A 339 -3.64 11.27 -12.59
N PHE A 340 -2.97 10.51 -11.73
CA PHE A 340 -3.29 9.11 -11.51
C PHE A 340 -4.37 8.91 -10.44
N VAL A 341 -4.20 9.62 -9.31
CA VAL A 341 -5.05 9.46 -8.13
C VAL A 341 -6.42 10.07 -8.34
N ASN A 342 -7.46 9.30 -8.01
CA ASN A 342 -8.86 9.69 -8.21
C ASN A 342 -9.16 10.00 -9.70
N THR A 343 -8.40 9.40 -10.62
CA THR A 343 -8.68 9.46 -12.06
C THR A 343 -8.60 8.08 -12.68
N VAL A 344 -7.47 7.38 -12.53
CA VAL A 344 -7.30 6.00 -13.02
C VAL A 344 -7.23 4.97 -11.89
N SER A 345 -6.85 5.39 -10.69
CA SER A 345 -6.82 4.54 -9.51
C SER A 345 -7.40 5.25 -8.29
N ALA A 346 -8.09 4.47 -7.44
CA ALA A 346 -8.76 4.96 -6.25
C ALA A 346 -8.89 3.87 -5.18
N ALA A 347 -9.17 4.27 -3.95
CA ALA A 347 -9.54 3.40 -2.82
C ALA A 347 -10.74 4.01 -2.09
N PRO A 348 -11.95 3.95 -2.70
CA PRO A 348 -13.06 4.73 -2.18
C PRO A 348 -13.48 4.24 -0.80
N TYR A 349 -13.72 5.19 0.11
CA TYR A 349 -14.07 4.87 1.48
C TYR A 349 -15.03 5.90 2.09
N ARG A 350 -15.97 5.39 2.87
CA ARG A 350 -16.97 6.20 3.55
C ARG A 350 -16.57 6.40 5.00
N LEU A 351 -16.20 7.62 5.35
CA LEU A 351 -15.99 8.03 6.74
C LEU A 351 -17.31 8.48 7.35
N SER A 352 -17.71 7.83 8.44
CA SER A 352 -18.86 8.28 9.23
C SER A 352 -18.52 9.55 10.00
N PHE A 353 -19.53 10.24 10.53
CA PHE A 353 -19.29 11.36 11.44
C PHE A 353 -18.50 10.92 12.67
N SER A 354 -18.84 9.80 13.31
CA SER A 354 -18.17 9.31 14.52
C SER A 354 -16.70 8.96 14.31
N ASP A 355 -16.28 8.68 13.08
CA ASP A 355 -14.88 8.41 12.77
C ASP A 355 -14.09 9.70 12.47
N PHE A 356 -14.77 10.86 12.36
CA PHE A 356 -14.19 12.11 11.88
C PHE A 356 -13.34 12.88 12.92
N HIS A 357 -12.53 12.14 13.69
CA HIS A 357 -11.54 12.71 14.60
C HIS A 357 -10.24 13.06 13.86
N PRO A 358 -9.64 14.24 14.08
CA PRO A 358 -8.41 14.62 13.37
C PRO A 358 -7.27 13.58 13.56
N GLU A 359 -7.12 13.09 14.78
CA GLU A 359 -6.17 12.08 15.25
C GLU A 359 -6.37 10.69 14.64
N LYS A 360 -7.54 10.42 14.03
CA LYS A 360 -7.79 9.21 13.24
C LYS A 360 -7.75 9.50 11.74
N VAL A 361 -8.53 10.49 11.28
CA VAL A 361 -8.77 10.78 9.85
C VAL A 361 -7.55 11.30 9.12
N LEU A 362 -6.69 12.08 9.79
CA LEU A 362 -5.47 12.58 9.14
C LEU A 362 -4.40 11.50 8.98
N GLY A 363 -4.62 10.29 9.52
CA GLY A 363 -3.77 9.13 9.30
C GLY A 363 -2.29 9.46 9.50
N PHE A 364 -1.51 9.28 8.43
CA PHE A 364 -0.08 9.56 8.43
C PHE A 364 0.31 10.93 7.88
N LEU A 365 -0.64 11.74 7.40
CA LEU A 365 -0.37 13.09 6.89
C LEU A 365 0.46 13.98 7.82
N PRO A 366 0.36 13.89 9.17
CA PRO A 366 1.27 14.61 10.06
C PRO A 366 2.75 14.36 9.77
N HIS A 367 3.13 13.18 9.29
CA HIS A 367 4.52 12.82 8.99
C HIS A 367 4.90 13.01 7.52
N GLU A 368 3.95 13.42 6.69
CA GLU A 368 4.12 13.54 5.23
C GLU A 368 4.01 14.98 4.73
N LEU A 369 3.46 15.87 5.56
CA LEU A 369 3.26 17.28 5.24
C LEU A 369 3.76 18.19 6.35
N ASP A 370 4.21 19.37 5.93
CA ASP A 370 4.54 20.48 6.82
C ASP A 370 3.29 20.95 7.58
N TYR A 371 3.50 21.53 8.77
CA TYR A 371 2.46 22.10 9.63
C TYR A 371 1.50 23.03 8.88
N THR A 372 2.04 23.84 7.96
CA THR A 372 1.25 24.82 7.21
C THR A 372 0.29 24.14 6.24
N HIS A 373 0.81 23.23 5.41
CA HIS A 373 0.00 22.53 4.41
C HIS A 373 -0.96 21.52 5.07
N LEU A 374 -0.55 20.86 6.14
CA LEU A 374 -1.41 19.99 6.95
C LEU A 374 -2.64 20.74 7.49
N ARG A 375 -2.41 21.93 8.07
CA ARG A 375 -3.50 22.81 8.55
C ARG A 375 -4.41 23.27 7.42
N MET A 376 -3.84 23.59 6.25
CA MET A 376 -4.61 23.98 5.07
C MET A 376 -5.49 22.84 4.56
N ILE A 377 -4.95 21.63 4.42
CA ILE A 377 -5.68 20.42 4.03
C ILE A 377 -6.80 20.14 5.01
N TRP A 378 -6.52 20.05 6.32
CA TRP A 378 -7.53 19.76 7.34
C TRP A 378 -8.69 20.75 7.28
N ARG A 379 -8.38 22.04 7.12
CA ARG A 379 -9.41 23.07 7.02
C ARG A 379 -10.29 22.93 5.78
N ARG A 380 -9.71 22.56 4.63
CA ARG A 380 -10.48 22.32 3.40
C ARG A 380 -11.29 21.04 3.50
N TRP A 381 -10.72 20.01 4.11
CA TRP A 381 -11.42 18.75 4.35
C TRP A 381 -12.65 18.94 5.22
N LYS A 382 -12.54 19.65 6.36
CA LYS A 382 -13.71 20.00 7.17
C LYS A 382 -14.80 20.77 6.43
N LYS A 383 -14.46 21.50 5.36
CA LYS A 383 -15.45 22.23 4.55
C LYS A 383 -16.10 21.35 3.47
N LYS A 384 -15.36 20.35 2.98
CA LYS A 384 -15.82 19.32 2.04
C LYS A 384 -16.77 18.34 2.74
N ALA A 385 -16.36 17.88 3.92
CA ALA A 385 -17.13 16.93 4.72
C ALA A 385 -18.46 17.52 5.21
N ASP A 386 -19.46 16.66 5.32
CA ASP A 386 -20.80 17.00 5.78
C ASP A 386 -20.85 16.98 7.33
N LEU A 387 -20.30 18.06 7.89
CA LEU A 387 -20.07 18.26 9.33
C LEU A 387 -20.74 19.54 9.87
N ARG A 388 -21.64 20.15 9.10
CA ARG A 388 -22.19 21.47 9.42
C ARG A 388 -23.46 21.35 10.25
N PHE A 389 -23.48 22.09 11.35
CA PHE A 389 -24.68 22.34 12.14
C PHE A 389 -24.74 23.82 12.51
N PHE A 390 -25.86 24.49 12.23
CA PHE A 390 -26.04 25.94 12.38
C PHE A 390 -24.88 26.80 11.84
N GLY A 391 -24.35 26.45 10.66
CA GLY A 391 -23.27 27.22 10.01
C GLY A 391 -21.86 26.99 10.58
N HIS A 392 -21.72 26.17 11.63
CA HIS A 392 -20.45 25.81 12.23
C HIS A 392 -20.05 24.37 11.87
N ASN A 393 -18.78 24.15 11.57
CA ASN A 393 -18.24 22.80 11.39
C ASN A 393 -17.95 22.19 12.76
N ILE A 394 -18.63 21.10 13.08
CA ILE A 394 -18.46 20.38 14.35
C ILE A 394 -17.69 19.09 14.06
N THR A 395 -16.62 18.85 14.83
CA THR A 395 -15.94 17.55 14.89
C THR A 395 -16.48 16.75 16.07
N PRO A 396 -16.36 15.42 16.08
CA PRO A 396 -16.93 14.61 17.14
C PRO A 396 -16.20 14.84 18.47
N LEU A 397 -16.88 14.55 19.58
CA LEU A 397 -16.49 14.91 20.94
C LEU A 397 -15.57 13.87 21.59
N GLY A 398 -15.61 12.62 21.16
CA GLY A 398 -14.74 11.57 21.67
C GLY A 398 -15.49 10.27 21.98
N PRO A 399 -16.48 10.30 22.90
CA PRO A 399 -17.24 9.11 23.25
C PRO A 399 -18.12 8.66 22.09
N GLU A 400 -17.80 7.49 21.52
CA GLU A 400 -18.39 6.99 20.29
C GLU A 400 -19.92 6.91 20.32
N ARG A 401 -20.51 6.49 21.45
CA ARG A 401 -21.97 6.44 21.63
C ARG A 401 -22.62 7.82 21.51
N LEU A 402 -21.99 8.84 22.11
CA LEU A 402 -22.47 10.22 22.02
C LEU A 402 -22.35 10.70 20.57
N ASP A 403 -21.20 10.48 19.94
CA ASP A 403 -20.94 10.93 18.58
C ASP A 403 -21.90 10.29 17.56
N ARG A 404 -22.26 9.01 17.73
CA ARG A 404 -23.30 8.34 16.93
C ARG A 404 -24.70 8.92 17.14
N VAL A 405 -25.02 9.37 18.36
CA VAL A 405 -26.32 10.02 18.65
C VAL A 405 -26.34 11.44 18.08
N PHE A 406 -25.28 12.22 18.30
CA PHE A 406 -25.10 13.55 17.74
C PHE A 406 -25.17 13.54 16.21
N GLY A 407 -24.46 12.60 15.57
CA GLY A 407 -24.47 12.45 14.12
C GLY A 407 -25.87 12.15 13.57
N ARG A 408 -26.64 11.29 14.26
CA ARG A 408 -28.03 11.00 13.89
C ARG A 408 -28.96 12.19 14.10
N LEU A 409 -28.89 12.84 15.27
CA LEU A 409 -29.76 13.96 15.64
C LEU A 409 -29.57 15.15 14.70
N PHE A 410 -28.32 15.46 14.35
CA PHE A 410 -27.97 16.61 13.52
C PHE A 410 -27.70 16.27 12.05
N ARG A 411 -28.00 15.03 11.63
CA ARG A 411 -27.79 14.53 10.26
C ARG A 411 -26.36 14.74 9.75
N LEU A 412 -25.37 14.67 10.63
CA LEU A 412 -23.96 14.79 10.28
C LEU A 412 -23.50 13.46 9.70
N ARG A 413 -23.07 13.49 8.45
CA ARG A 413 -22.85 12.29 7.66
C ARG A 413 -21.37 11.89 7.56
N GLY A 414 -20.44 12.82 7.77
CA GLY A 414 -19.00 12.58 7.57
C GLY A 414 -18.56 12.90 6.14
N ASP A 415 -17.68 12.09 5.53
CA ASP A 415 -17.13 12.35 4.20
C ASP A 415 -16.99 11.09 3.33
N TYR A 416 -16.98 11.28 2.02
CA TYR A 416 -16.63 10.23 1.06
C TYR A 416 -15.27 10.55 0.48
N VAL A 417 -14.29 9.69 0.78
CA VAL A 417 -12.89 9.88 0.40
C VAL A 417 -12.63 9.03 -0.84
N PRO A 418 -12.19 9.63 -1.97
CA PRO A 418 -11.93 8.86 -3.17
C PRO A 418 -10.79 7.85 -3.03
N ASP A 419 -9.71 8.19 -2.34
CA ASP A 419 -8.61 7.27 -2.07
C ASP A 419 -8.13 7.42 -0.63
N ILE A 420 -8.66 6.58 0.28
CA ILE A 420 -8.27 6.60 1.69
C ILE A 420 -6.91 5.94 1.93
N ARG A 421 -6.52 4.98 1.09
CA ARG A 421 -5.27 4.22 1.24
C ARG A 421 -4.07 5.15 1.24
N LEU A 422 -4.11 6.21 0.43
CA LEU A 422 -3.04 7.20 0.36
C LEU A 422 -2.99 8.17 1.55
N VAL A 423 -3.90 8.02 2.53
CA VAL A 423 -3.95 8.83 3.76
C VAL A 423 -3.76 7.95 5.00
N ASP A 424 -4.33 6.74 4.98
CA ASP A 424 -4.28 5.79 6.11
C ASP A 424 -3.06 4.85 6.07
N TYR A 425 -2.12 5.09 5.16
CA TYR A 425 -0.83 4.40 5.04
C TYR A 425 0.31 5.41 4.82
N LEU A 426 1.54 5.06 5.23
CA LEU A 426 2.73 5.84 4.88
C LEU A 426 3.04 5.70 3.39
N VAL A 427 3.03 6.81 2.67
CA VAL A 427 3.29 6.90 1.24
C VAL A 427 4.47 7.84 0.95
N ALA A 428 4.59 8.97 1.65
CA ALA A 428 5.58 9.99 1.31
C ALA A 428 6.13 10.72 2.55
N LEU A 429 7.08 10.09 3.25
CA LEU A 429 7.70 10.66 4.45
C LEU A 429 8.32 12.03 4.16
N GLN A 430 8.04 13.00 5.03
CA GLN A 430 8.54 14.35 4.90
C GLN A 430 10.03 14.42 5.25
N SER A 431 10.80 15.11 4.41
CA SER A 431 12.17 15.50 4.72
C SER A 431 12.29 16.38 5.97
N VAL A 432 13.47 16.37 6.60
CA VAL A 432 13.86 17.33 7.65
C VAL A 432 14.88 18.32 7.08
N GLU A 433 15.05 19.48 7.72
CA GLU A 433 15.86 20.60 7.19
C GLU A 433 17.29 20.21 6.76
N GLN A 434 17.91 19.26 7.47
CA GLN A 434 19.29 18.82 7.18
C GLN A 434 19.39 17.51 6.39
N SER A 435 18.29 16.77 6.25
CA SER A 435 18.28 15.45 5.62
C SER A 435 17.13 15.34 4.62
N PRO A 436 17.32 15.85 3.39
CA PRO A 436 16.36 15.66 2.31
C PRO A 436 16.24 14.21 1.86
N ALA A 437 15.04 13.82 1.41
CA ALA A 437 14.78 12.48 0.87
C ALA A 437 15.33 12.28 -0.55
N LEU A 438 15.44 13.36 -1.33
CA LEU A 438 15.63 13.33 -2.80
C LEU A 438 16.62 14.40 -3.31
N ASP A 439 17.67 14.70 -2.53
CA ASP A 439 18.72 15.68 -2.92
C ASP A 439 19.73 15.14 -3.95
N GLY A 440 19.61 13.88 -4.35
CA GLY A 440 20.52 13.25 -5.31
C GLY A 440 21.88 12.84 -4.74
N THR A 441 22.11 13.02 -3.44
CA THR A 441 23.35 12.56 -2.80
C THR A 441 23.22 11.13 -2.31
N VAL A 442 24.31 10.36 -2.38
CA VAL A 442 24.35 9.00 -1.84
C VAL A 442 24.14 9.03 -0.33
N GLY A 443 23.36 8.08 0.18
CA GLY A 443 23.08 7.98 1.61
C GLY A 443 21.99 8.94 2.13
N ASN A 444 21.32 9.71 1.27
CA ASN A 444 20.34 10.72 1.71
C ASN A 444 19.15 10.12 2.46
N GLN A 445 18.60 9.02 1.94
CA GLN A 445 17.51 8.29 2.58
C GLN A 445 17.96 7.63 3.89
N GLU A 446 19.21 7.17 4.00
CA GLU A 446 19.79 6.64 5.24
C GLU A 446 19.86 7.74 6.32
N ARG A 447 20.29 8.95 5.95
CA ARG A 447 20.34 10.10 6.87
C ARG A 447 18.95 10.47 7.35
N LEU A 448 18.00 10.64 6.43
CA LEU A 448 16.61 10.96 6.79
C LEU A 448 15.99 9.86 7.66
N ARG A 449 16.22 8.57 7.35
CA ARG A 449 15.73 7.46 8.18
C ARG A 449 16.29 7.49 9.61
N LYS A 450 17.55 7.86 9.80
CA LYS A 450 18.15 8.01 11.13
C LYS A 450 17.49 9.15 11.92
N ASP A 451 17.28 10.29 11.28
CA ASP A 451 16.66 11.45 11.92
C ASP A 451 15.20 11.17 12.30
N LEU A 452 14.42 10.57 11.39
CA LEU A 452 13.03 10.16 11.67
C LEU A 452 12.95 9.08 12.75
N ALA A 453 13.95 8.20 12.85
CA ALA A 453 14.05 7.23 13.93
C ALA A 453 14.34 7.89 15.28
N ALA A 454 15.21 8.91 15.32
CA ALA A 454 15.45 9.70 16.53
C ALA A 454 14.19 10.46 16.99
N MET A 455 13.32 10.87 16.06
CA MET A 455 12.02 11.47 16.35
C MET A 455 10.94 10.43 16.74
N GLY A 456 11.24 9.13 16.69
CA GLY A 456 10.28 8.06 16.93
C GLY A 456 9.24 7.87 15.83
N ILE A 457 9.39 8.53 14.67
CA ILE A 457 8.45 8.50 13.55
C ILE A 457 8.66 7.25 12.69
N PHE A 458 9.90 6.77 12.59
CA PHE A 458 10.29 5.68 11.68
C PHE A 458 11.34 4.74 12.30
N ASP A 459 11.69 3.65 11.61
CA ASP A 459 12.81 2.78 12.01
C ASP A 459 13.82 2.71 10.85
N SER A 460 15.11 2.88 11.18
CA SER A 460 16.17 2.98 10.17
C SER A 460 16.37 1.70 9.35
N ARG A 461 15.88 0.55 9.83
CA ARG A 461 15.97 -0.73 9.09
C ARG A 461 14.91 -0.85 8.01
N MET A 462 13.81 -0.08 8.10
CA MET A 462 12.73 -0.14 7.11
C MET A 462 13.12 0.58 5.82
N ALA A 463 12.63 0.08 4.68
CA ALA A 463 12.76 0.78 3.41
C ALA A 463 11.97 2.10 3.43
N MET A 464 12.51 3.15 2.81
CA MET A 464 11.85 4.46 2.72
C MET A 464 10.53 4.37 1.95
N TYR A 465 9.49 5.02 2.46
CA TYR A 465 8.20 5.17 1.79
C TYR A 465 8.21 6.36 0.82
N LEU A 466 8.04 6.05 -0.46
CA LEU A 466 7.87 7.02 -1.55
C LEU A 466 6.76 6.55 -2.50
N PRO A 467 5.94 7.47 -3.05
CA PRO A 467 4.90 7.13 -4.04
C PRO A 467 5.50 6.69 -5.38
N TYR A 468 6.76 7.06 -5.62
CA TYR A 468 7.53 6.76 -6.81
C TYR A 468 9.00 6.54 -6.40
N ARG A 469 9.59 5.41 -6.79
CA ARG A 469 10.89 4.96 -6.29
C ARG A 469 11.83 4.59 -7.44
N ILE A 470 13.11 4.89 -7.29
CA ILE A 470 14.16 4.37 -8.16
C ILE A 470 14.41 2.88 -7.86
N ARG A 471 14.63 2.10 -8.92
CA ARG A 471 15.17 0.74 -8.86
C ARG A 471 16.62 0.83 -9.31
N GLU A 472 17.53 0.88 -8.35
CA GLU A 472 18.96 1.05 -8.59
C GLU A 472 19.61 -0.27 -9.07
N LEU A 473 20.56 -0.15 -9.98
CA LEU A 473 21.26 -1.29 -10.58
C LEU A 473 21.91 -2.17 -9.52
N GLN A 474 22.62 -1.55 -8.58
CA GLN A 474 23.36 -2.28 -7.55
C GLN A 474 22.44 -3.13 -6.65
N SER A 475 21.24 -2.62 -6.35
CA SER A 475 20.30 -3.27 -5.44
C SER A 475 19.39 -4.28 -6.15
N MET A 476 18.97 -3.97 -7.38
CA MET A 476 17.92 -4.72 -8.08
C MET A 476 18.44 -5.56 -9.26
N GLY A 477 19.68 -5.34 -9.69
CA GLY A 477 20.25 -5.93 -10.90
C GLY A 477 19.81 -5.26 -12.21
N PHE A 478 19.03 -4.16 -12.13
CA PHE A 478 18.63 -3.33 -13.27
C PHE A 478 18.33 -1.89 -12.82
N SER A 479 18.44 -0.94 -13.74
CA SER A 479 18.05 0.46 -13.52
C SER A 479 16.64 0.73 -13.98
N GLY A 480 15.84 1.40 -13.16
CA GLY A 480 14.44 1.64 -13.46
C GLY A 480 13.70 2.48 -12.42
N PHE A 481 12.38 2.48 -12.52
CA PHE A 481 11.51 3.21 -11.62
C PHE A 481 10.23 2.42 -11.31
N GLU A 482 9.68 2.66 -10.13
CA GLU A 482 8.49 2.01 -9.63
C GLU A 482 7.47 3.01 -9.09
N GLY A 483 6.24 2.94 -9.59
CA GLY A 483 5.09 3.60 -8.98
C GLY A 483 4.42 2.72 -7.93
N ARG A 484 4.23 3.27 -6.72
CA ARG A 484 3.61 2.59 -5.56
C ARG A 484 2.28 3.21 -5.11
N HIS A 485 1.85 4.25 -5.79
CA HIS A 485 0.68 5.05 -5.44
C HIS A 485 -0.64 4.51 -5.99
N TYR A 486 -0.63 3.38 -6.72
CA TYR A 486 -1.87 2.78 -7.21
C TYR A 486 -2.55 1.95 -6.13
N SER A 487 -3.83 2.21 -5.95
CA SER A 487 -4.71 1.47 -5.06
C SER A 487 -5.44 0.39 -5.87
N LEU A 488 -6.70 0.63 -6.25
CA LEU A 488 -7.49 -0.24 -7.12
C LEU A 488 -7.80 0.45 -8.45
N PHE A 489 -7.98 -0.34 -9.52
CA PHE A 489 -8.43 0.13 -10.82
C PHE A 489 -9.90 -0.26 -11.04
N PRO A 490 -10.75 0.60 -11.64
CA PRO A 490 -12.13 0.24 -11.98
C PRO A 490 -12.21 -0.99 -12.90
N ASP A 491 -11.31 -1.06 -13.88
CA ASP A 491 -11.06 -2.25 -14.67
C ASP A 491 -9.59 -2.33 -15.09
N GLN A 492 -9.12 -3.54 -15.41
CA GLN A 492 -7.72 -3.75 -15.78
C GLN A 492 -7.41 -3.34 -17.21
N ARG A 493 -8.32 -3.54 -18.17
CA ARG A 493 -7.99 -3.38 -19.59
C ARG A 493 -7.86 -1.93 -20.01
N HIS A 494 -8.68 -1.04 -19.44
CA HIS A 494 -8.68 0.37 -19.76
C HIS A 494 -7.87 1.16 -18.73
N TYR A 495 -8.30 1.21 -17.46
CA TYR A 495 -7.68 2.09 -16.46
C TYR A 495 -6.27 1.67 -16.04
N MET A 496 -6.01 0.38 -15.84
CA MET A 496 -4.63 -0.07 -15.55
C MET A 496 -3.72 0.11 -16.77
N ALA A 497 -4.18 -0.19 -17.99
CA ALA A 497 -3.38 0.05 -19.20
C ALA A 497 -3.04 1.54 -19.36
N GLN A 498 -4.03 2.42 -19.14
CA GLN A 498 -3.85 3.87 -19.14
C GLN A 498 -2.84 4.32 -18.09
N ALA A 499 -2.92 3.78 -16.87
CA ALA A 499 -2.00 4.10 -15.78
C ALA A 499 -0.55 3.70 -16.11
N VAL A 500 -0.35 2.49 -16.64
CA VAL A 500 0.96 1.99 -17.06
C VAL A 500 1.55 2.89 -18.15
N ASN A 501 0.77 3.18 -19.21
CA ASN A 501 1.23 4.03 -20.31
C ASN A 501 1.56 5.44 -19.83
N LEU A 502 0.69 6.05 -19.03
CA LEU A 502 0.89 7.39 -18.50
C LEU A 502 2.09 7.46 -17.56
N GLN A 503 2.33 6.44 -16.73
CA GLN A 503 3.53 6.37 -15.90
C GLN A 503 4.78 6.35 -16.78
N LEU A 504 4.82 5.53 -17.83
CA LEU A 504 5.95 5.48 -18.75
C LEU A 504 6.18 6.85 -19.42
N ILE A 505 5.13 7.52 -19.87
CA ILE A 505 5.20 8.85 -20.50
C ILE A 505 5.74 9.89 -19.53
N VAL A 506 5.23 9.95 -18.28
CA VAL A 506 5.73 10.87 -17.24
C VAL A 506 7.20 10.57 -16.90
N THR A 507 7.58 9.30 -16.82
CA THR A 507 8.96 8.89 -16.54
C THR A 507 9.89 9.31 -17.68
N ALA A 508 9.47 9.11 -18.93
CA ALA A 508 10.22 9.50 -20.11
C ALA A 508 10.38 11.04 -20.21
N LEU A 509 9.33 11.80 -19.91
CA LEU A 509 9.39 13.26 -19.83
C LEU A 509 10.41 13.72 -18.79
N ALA A 510 10.28 13.19 -17.57
CA ALA A 510 11.15 13.53 -16.46
C ALA A 510 12.60 13.25 -16.82
N TRP A 511 12.87 12.08 -17.42
CA TRP A 511 14.21 11.73 -17.82
C TRP A 511 14.75 12.58 -18.95
N HIS A 512 13.93 12.91 -19.94
CA HIS A 512 14.31 13.82 -21.01
C HIS A 512 14.70 15.20 -20.47
N TRP A 513 13.94 15.76 -19.53
CA TRP A 513 14.26 17.06 -18.92
C TRP A 513 15.50 17.04 -18.04
N VAL A 514 15.77 15.92 -17.36
CA VAL A 514 17.00 15.73 -16.59
C VAL A 514 18.21 15.60 -17.50
N ALA A 515 18.13 14.70 -18.50
CA ALA A 515 19.23 14.43 -19.44
C ALA A 515 19.59 15.64 -20.31
N SER A 516 18.60 16.45 -20.70
CA SER A 516 18.83 17.71 -21.44
C SER A 516 19.31 18.87 -20.55
N GLY A 517 19.35 18.69 -19.23
CA GLY A 517 19.70 19.75 -18.27
C GLY A 517 18.64 20.84 -18.13
N ARG A 518 17.45 20.67 -18.72
CA ARG A 518 16.31 21.59 -18.61
C ARG A 518 15.84 21.75 -17.18
N ILE A 519 15.87 20.66 -16.40
CA ILE A 519 15.57 20.65 -14.97
C ILE A 519 16.78 20.11 -14.21
N ARG A 520 17.14 20.79 -13.12
CA ARG A 520 18.23 20.44 -12.20
C ARG A 520 17.69 20.49 -10.77
N HIS A 521 18.41 19.93 -9.80
CA HIS A 521 17.96 19.89 -8.39
C HIS A 521 17.60 21.27 -7.83
N HIS A 522 18.38 22.31 -8.11
CA HIS A 522 18.08 23.66 -7.63
C HIS A 522 16.78 24.28 -8.21
N HIS A 523 16.22 23.73 -9.29
CA HIS A 523 14.91 24.13 -9.82
C HIS A 523 13.74 23.55 -8.99
N ILE A 524 13.99 22.48 -8.22
CA ILE A 524 13.02 21.84 -7.31
C ILE A 524 13.71 21.66 -5.95
N PRO A 525 13.70 22.70 -5.10
CA PRO A 525 14.38 22.69 -3.81
C PRO A 525 13.93 21.55 -2.87
N ASP A 526 14.86 21.19 -2.00
CA ASP A 526 14.80 20.05 -1.07
C ASP A 526 14.26 20.39 0.31
N ASP A 527 13.94 21.67 0.57
CA ASP A 527 13.46 22.06 1.89
C ASP A 527 12.08 21.45 2.20
N PRO A 528 11.80 21.11 3.48
CA PRO A 528 10.57 20.43 3.88
C PRO A 528 9.29 21.16 3.48
N THR A 529 9.34 22.49 3.39
CA THR A 529 8.18 23.30 3.01
C THR A 529 7.89 23.17 1.51
N THR A 530 8.90 23.30 0.65
CA THR A 530 8.78 23.14 -0.80
C THR A 530 8.40 21.71 -1.19
N GLU A 531 8.94 20.71 -0.48
CA GLU A 531 8.53 19.31 -0.61
C GLU A 531 7.06 19.11 -0.25
N SER A 532 6.65 19.61 0.91
CA SER A 532 5.26 19.54 1.31
C SER A 532 4.34 20.29 0.34
N GLU A 533 4.81 21.40 -0.24
CA GLU A 533 4.04 22.18 -1.20
C GLU A 533 3.72 21.39 -2.48
N ARG A 534 4.69 20.66 -3.06
CA ARG A 534 4.43 19.82 -4.24
C ARG A 534 3.58 18.58 -3.89
N ARG A 535 3.82 17.96 -2.73
CA ARG A 535 3.12 16.73 -2.30
C ARG A 535 1.69 16.97 -1.83
N GLN A 536 1.36 18.15 -1.32
CA GLN A 536 -0.02 18.43 -0.89
C GLN A 536 -1.03 18.24 -2.03
N ILE A 537 -0.62 18.42 -3.29
CA ILE A 537 -1.49 18.33 -4.46
C ILE A 537 -1.92 16.87 -4.67
N PHE A 538 -1.00 15.93 -4.45
CA PHE A 538 -1.25 14.49 -4.46
C PHE A 538 -2.26 14.10 -3.38
N PHE A 539 -2.03 14.50 -2.12
CA PHE A 539 -2.96 14.20 -1.03
C PHE A 539 -4.30 14.93 -1.17
N ALA A 540 -4.32 16.15 -1.68
CA ALA A 540 -5.56 16.87 -1.99
C ALA A 540 -6.38 16.11 -3.04
N SER A 541 -5.74 15.49 -4.02
CA SER A 541 -6.39 14.65 -5.03
C SER A 541 -6.93 13.35 -4.43
N ALA A 542 -6.15 12.68 -3.58
CA ALA A 542 -6.56 11.47 -2.85
C ALA A 542 -7.79 11.72 -1.96
N ILE A 543 -7.79 12.82 -1.22
CA ILE A 543 -8.90 13.24 -0.36
C ILE A 543 -10.10 13.73 -1.19
N GLY A 544 -9.91 14.13 -2.45
CA GLY A 544 -10.96 14.75 -3.26
C GLY A 544 -11.26 16.19 -2.84
N LEU A 545 -10.24 16.95 -2.43
CA LEU A 545 -10.37 18.37 -2.17
C LEU A 545 -10.48 19.16 -3.48
N PRO A 546 -11.34 20.19 -3.56
CA PRO A 546 -11.50 20.94 -4.81
C PRO A 546 -10.33 21.89 -5.09
N THR A 547 -9.56 22.28 -4.07
CA THR A 547 -8.50 23.29 -4.20
C THR A 547 -7.36 23.04 -3.20
N PHE A 548 -6.15 23.42 -3.58
CA PHE A 548 -4.95 23.47 -2.73
C PHE A 548 -4.32 24.87 -2.75
N PHE A 549 -3.20 25.06 -2.04
CA PHE A 549 -2.54 26.37 -1.90
C PHE A 549 -1.06 26.30 -2.26
N VAL A 550 -0.59 27.29 -3.01
CA VAL A 550 0.81 27.45 -3.41
C VAL A 550 1.29 28.83 -2.95
N ARG A 551 2.52 28.94 -2.46
CA ARG A 551 3.15 30.22 -2.17
C ARG A 551 3.34 31.03 -3.45
N ALA A 552 2.96 32.30 -3.42
CA ALA A 552 3.15 33.21 -4.55
C ALA A 552 4.64 33.36 -4.93
N ASP A 553 5.53 33.21 -3.94
CA ASP A 553 6.99 33.29 -4.08
C ASP A 553 7.69 31.91 -4.09
N THR A 554 6.96 30.81 -4.28
CA THR A 554 7.50 29.42 -4.21
C THR A 554 8.82 29.26 -4.96
N LYS A 555 9.86 28.65 -4.37
CA LYS A 555 11.15 28.47 -5.06
C LYS A 555 11.14 27.32 -6.08
N ASN A 556 10.06 26.54 -6.14
CA ASN A 556 9.92 25.44 -7.10
C ASN A 556 9.54 25.97 -8.49
N ILE A 557 10.53 26.03 -9.37
CA ILE A 557 10.40 26.59 -10.73
C ILE A 557 9.50 25.71 -11.59
N LEU A 558 9.58 24.38 -11.46
CA LEU A 558 8.72 23.48 -12.20
C LEU A 558 7.25 23.66 -11.80
N LEU A 559 6.99 23.78 -10.49
CA LEU A 559 5.66 24.06 -9.97
C LEU A 559 5.13 25.38 -10.53
N ARG A 560 5.91 26.46 -10.52
CA ARG A 560 5.51 27.74 -11.14
C ARG A 560 5.19 27.59 -12.63
N ARG A 561 5.98 26.81 -13.35
CA ARG A 561 5.78 26.60 -14.79
C ARG A 561 4.46 25.88 -15.08
N ILE A 562 4.12 24.84 -14.33
CA ILE A 562 2.82 24.16 -14.45
C ILE A 562 1.69 25.11 -14.02
N LEU A 563 1.90 25.83 -12.91
CA LEU A 563 0.94 26.79 -12.37
C LEU A 563 0.57 27.86 -13.41
N ALA A 564 1.53 28.36 -14.21
CA ALA A 564 1.26 29.33 -15.27
C ALA A 564 0.23 28.84 -16.32
N GLY A 565 0.11 27.52 -16.52
CA GLY A 565 -0.90 26.90 -17.38
C GLY A 565 -2.26 26.66 -16.71
N THR A 566 -2.39 26.88 -15.40
CA THR A 566 -3.64 26.64 -14.66
C THR A 566 -4.61 27.82 -14.78
N ARG A 567 -5.88 27.51 -15.09
CA ARG A 567 -6.97 28.50 -15.11
C ARG A 567 -7.49 28.78 -13.68
N ASP A 568 -8.12 29.94 -13.49
CA ASP A 568 -8.84 30.32 -12.26
C ASP A 568 -8.02 30.39 -10.95
N GLN A 569 -6.78 30.86 -11.05
CA GLN A 569 -5.94 31.14 -9.87
C GLN A 569 -6.46 32.35 -9.09
N ARG A 570 -6.51 32.25 -7.75
CA ARG A 570 -6.96 33.37 -6.90
C ARG A 570 -6.09 33.50 -5.66
N HIS A 571 -5.67 34.72 -5.32
CA HIS A 571 -5.01 34.97 -4.05
C HIS A 571 -5.92 34.60 -2.86
N SER A 572 -5.32 33.92 -1.87
CA SER A 572 -6.01 33.53 -0.65
C SER A 572 -6.19 34.74 0.25
N ARG A 573 -7.44 35.13 0.51
CA ARG A 573 -7.76 36.18 1.51
C ARG A 573 -7.34 35.81 2.94
N ARG A 574 -7.24 34.52 3.22
CA ARG A 574 -6.97 33.99 4.58
C ARG A 574 -5.50 33.68 4.81
N TYR A 575 -4.84 33.13 3.81
CA TYR A 575 -3.42 32.77 3.88
C TYR A 575 -2.66 33.78 3.03
N LYS A 576 -2.24 34.88 3.66
CA LYS A 576 -1.48 35.94 2.98
C LYS A 576 -0.24 35.34 2.31
N GLY A 577 0.05 35.75 1.08
CA GLY A 577 1.17 35.21 0.31
C GLY A 577 0.88 33.88 -0.42
N TYR A 578 -0.33 33.32 -0.31
CA TYR A 578 -0.69 32.09 -1.02
C TYR A 578 -1.68 32.33 -2.16
N ILE A 579 -1.52 31.56 -3.24
CA ILE A 579 -2.42 31.41 -4.37
C ILE A 579 -3.23 30.13 -4.14
N ARG A 580 -4.55 30.22 -4.27
CA ARG A 580 -5.45 29.07 -4.25
C ARG A 580 -5.68 28.58 -5.68
N VAL A 581 -5.50 27.29 -5.89
CA VAL A 581 -5.53 26.63 -7.20
C VAL A 581 -6.54 25.49 -7.17
N GLY A 582 -7.28 25.29 -8.26
CA GLY A 582 -8.19 24.14 -8.43
C GLY A 582 -7.43 22.86 -8.74
N VAL A 583 -7.79 21.74 -8.12
CA VAL A 583 -7.14 20.44 -8.37
C VAL A 583 -7.34 19.99 -9.83
N GLU A 584 -8.57 20.08 -10.35
CA GLU A 584 -8.85 19.71 -11.75
C GLU A 584 -8.14 20.63 -12.76
N ALA A 585 -8.03 21.93 -12.44
CA ALA A 585 -7.26 22.86 -13.27
C ALA A 585 -5.77 22.52 -13.28
N TRP A 586 -5.22 22.04 -12.16
CA TRP A 586 -3.84 21.54 -12.08
C TRP A 586 -3.65 20.28 -12.91
N LYS A 587 -4.54 19.28 -12.80
CA LYS A 587 -4.48 18.05 -13.61
C LYS A 587 -4.48 18.38 -15.10
N ARG A 588 -5.36 19.27 -15.56
CA ARG A 588 -5.39 19.72 -16.97
C ARG A 588 -4.11 20.43 -17.39
N ALA A 589 -3.52 21.27 -16.53
CA ALA A 589 -2.24 21.91 -16.83
C ALA A 589 -1.08 20.89 -16.91
N CYS A 590 -1.05 19.88 -16.03
CA CYS A 590 -0.10 18.77 -16.13
C CYS A 590 -0.26 18.02 -17.46
N LEU A 591 -1.48 17.73 -17.88
CA LEU A 591 -1.74 17.05 -19.15
C LEU A 591 -1.29 17.90 -20.34
N ALA A 592 -1.59 19.21 -20.33
CA ALA A 592 -1.14 20.13 -21.37
C ALA A 592 0.39 20.21 -21.48
N VAL A 593 1.11 20.11 -20.36
CA VAL A 593 2.58 20.04 -20.35
C VAL A 593 3.09 18.77 -21.02
N LEU A 594 2.42 17.63 -20.84
CA LEU A 594 2.76 16.38 -21.53
C LEU A 594 2.46 16.48 -23.04
N GLN A 595 1.32 17.07 -23.40
CA GLN A 595 0.90 17.25 -24.80
C GLN A 595 1.80 18.24 -25.57
N ALA A 596 2.40 19.21 -24.88
CA ALA A 596 3.27 20.21 -25.48
C ALA A 596 4.70 19.72 -25.76
N GLU A 597 5.08 18.53 -25.28
CA GLU A 597 6.41 17.98 -25.52
C GLU A 597 6.52 17.42 -26.94
N GLN A 598 7.57 17.81 -27.67
CA GLN A 598 7.67 17.59 -29.12
C GLN A 598 8.78 16.60 -29.51
N THR A 599 9.29 15.79 -28.58
CA THR A 599 10.30 14.79 -28.93
C THR A 599 9.69 13.63 -29.72
N ASP A 600 10.50 12.90 -30.48
CA ASP A 600 10.05 11.79 -31.33
C ASP A 600 9.20 10.76 -30.58
N PHE A 601 9.54 10.47 -29.31
CA PHE A 601 8.75 9.57 -28.46
C PHE A 601 7.32 10.08 -28.24
N PHE A 602 7.15 11.38 -27.98
CA PHE A 602 5.85 12.00 -27.74
C PHE A 602 5.06 12.22 -29.04
N ALA A 603 5.73 12.22 -30.19
CA ALA A 603 5.09 12.33 -31.49
C ALA A 603 4.36 11.04 -31.95
N THR A 604 4.64 9.90 -31.31
CA THR A 604 4.05 8.60 -31.64
C THR A 604 2.53 8.57 -31.47
N GLY A 605 1.84 7.78 -32.31
CA GLY A 605 0.38 7.65 -32.26
C GLY A 605 -0.13 7.06 -30.94
N ALA A 606 0.61 6.12 -30.35
CA ALA A 606 0.25 5.50 -29.07
C ALA A 606 0.32 6.48 -27.89
N VAL A 607 1.33 7.36 -27.85
CA VAL A 607 1.41 8.41 -26.83
C VAL A 607 0.29 9.42 -27.01
N LYS A 608 0.06 9.91 -28.23
CA LYS A 608 -1.04 10.85 -28.52
C LYS A 608 -2.41 10.29 -28.13
N LYS A 609 -2.67 9.01 -28.45
CA LYS A 609 -3.89 8.31 -28.04
C LYS A 609 -4.01 8.25 -26.51
N THR A 610 -2.95 7.84 -25.81
CA THR A 610 -2.94 7.78 -24.34
C THR A 610 -3.24 9.15 -23.70
N LEU A 611 -2.67 10.22 -24.23
CA LEU A 611 -2.92 11.58 -23.72
C LEU A 611 -4.35 12.07 -24.02
N ALA A 612 -4.90 11.72 -25.18
CA ALA A 612 -6.29 12.02 -25.53
C ALA A 612 -7.29 11.23 -24.66
N ASP A 613 -7.02 9.94 -24.41
CA ASP A 613 -7.80 9.10 -23.50
C ASP A 613 -7.76 9.70 -22.08
N MET A 614 -6.59 10.21 -21.65
CA MET A 614 -6.46 10.91 -20.36
C MET A 614 -7.29 12.19 -20.32
N GLU A 615 -7.32 12.95 -21.41
CA GLU A 615 -8.12 14.17 -21.52
C GLU A 615 -9.61 13.88 -21.38
N SER A 616 -10.07 12.80 -22.02
CA SER A 616 -11.44 12.30 -21.91
C SER A 616 -11.81 11.98 -20.45
N LEU A 617 -10.90 11.35 -19.69
CA LEU A 617 -11.12 11.03 -18.27
C LEU A 617 -11.15 12.27 -17.33
N LEU A 618 -10.62 13.42 -17.77
CA LEU A 618 -10.61 14.68 -17.00
C LEU A 618 -11.77 15.63 -17.34
N ASN A 619 -12.58 15.27 -18.35
CA ASN A 619 -13.77 16.01 -18.78
C ASN A 619 -15.02 15.40 -18.13
#